data_AF-A0A3P7LHC4-F1
#
_entry.id   AF-A0A3P7LHC4-F1
#
_cell.length_a   1.000
_cell.length_b   1.000
_cell.length_c   1.000
_cell.angle_alpha   90.00
_cell.angle_beta   90.00
_cell.angle_gamma   90.00
#
_symmetry.space_group_name_H-M   'P 1'
#
loop_
_entity.id
_entity.type
_entity.pdbx_description
1 polymer ?
#
loop_
_entity_poly.entity_id
_entity_poly.type
_entity_poly.pdbx_seq_one_letter_code
_entity_poly.pdbx_strand_id
1 'polypeptide(L)'
;MGVASKTLGWEFQAPRKDYWHKCILNRTARHTVAQVVHCTSGVVLSASTEEPSINKHLYSNTDTSAAENIGRILAYRCQCLGIVSLFFDAVLSKIRQGYVWDEFYHRMVKPKDMAAWQVEQDQIFTENLGKDISEKLAEAEKPAEVYIPEKWRLE
;
A
#
# COMPACT_ATOMS: atom_id res chain seq x y z
N MET A 1 16.59 -8.92 -9.99
CA MET A 1 15.92 -10.24 -9.91
C MET A 1 14.52 -10.10 -10.48
N GLY A 2 14.13 -10.96 -11.43
CA GLY A 2 12.87 -10.87 -12.19
C GLY A 2 12.87 -11.70 -13.48
N VAL A 3 13.58 -12.83 -13.47
CA VAL A 3 13.94 -13.60 -14.69
C VAL A 3 12.94 -14.72 -14.99
N ALA A 4 11.96 -14.95 -14.11
CA ALA A 4 10.98 -16.03 -14.29
C ALA A 4 10.13 -15.78 -15.54
N SER A 5 10.05 -16.73 -16.46
CA SER A 5 9.25 -16.58 -17.68
C SER A 5 7.76 -16.52 -17.37
N LYS A 6 7.03 -15.63 -18.05
CA LYS A 6 5.56 -15.63 -18.05
C LYS A 6 5.03 -16.57 -19.14
N THR A 7 3.80 -17.06 -18.96
CA THR A 7 3.11 -17.82 -20.01
C THR A 7 2.65 -16.86 -21.12
N LEU A 8 3.43 -16.79 -22.20
CA LEU A 8 3.12 -15.99 -23.39
C LEU A 8 2.07 -16.69 -24.28
N GLY A 9 1.54 -15.98 -25.28
CA GLY A 9 0.64 -16.55 -26.31
C GLY A 9 -0.85 -16.50 -26.01
N TRP A 10 -1.27 -15.92 -24.87
CA TRP A 10 -2.67 -15.81 -24.46
C TRP A 10 -3.25 -14.40 -24.65
N GLU A 11 -2.78 -13.67 -25.66
CA GLU A 11 -3.14 -12.26 -25.86
C GLU A 11 -4.56 -12.08 -26.41
N PHE A 12 -5.02 -13.02 -27.25
CA PHE A 12 -6.33 -12.96 -27.90
C PHE A 12 -7.43 -13.72 -27.15
N GLN A 13 -7.12 -14.35 -26.01
CA GLN A 13 -8.08 -15.11 -25.22
C GLN A 13 -8.32 -14.44 -23.86
N ALA A 14 -9.58 -14.22 -23.51
CA ALA A 14 -9.97 -13.82 -22.17
C ALA A 14 -10.23 -15.08 -21.30
N PRO A 15 -9.77 -15.11 -20.03
CA PRO A 15 -8.96 -14.13 -19.32
C PRO A 15 -7.45 -14.25 -19.65
N ARG A 16 -6.73 -13.12 -19.58
CA ARG A 16 -5.27 -13.09 -19.76
C ARG A 16 -4.56 -13.92 -18.69
N LYS A 17 -3.54 -14.70 -19.10
CA LYS A 17 -2.75 -15.61 -18.25
C LYS A 17 -1.27 -15.23 -18.11
N ASP A 18 -0.87 -14.08 -18.65
CA ASP A 18 0.50 -13.59 -18.69
C ASP A 18 0.88 -12.80 -17.41
N TYR A 19 0.75 -13.44 -16.26
CA TYR A 19 1.08 -12.83 -14.96
C TYR A 19 1.83 -13.81 -14.06
N TRP A 20 2.61 -13.28 -13.12
CA TRP A 20 3.09 -14.09 -11.98
C TRP A 20 2.02 -14.09 -10.89
N HIS A 21 1.63 -12.90 -10.43
CA HIS A 21 0.55 -12.71 -9.46
C HIS A 21 -0.55 -11.84 -10.07
N LYS A 22 -1.81 -12.23 -9.88
CA LYS A 22 -3.01 -11.51 -10.30
C LYS A 22 -3.90 -11.22 -9.10
N CYS A 23 -4.37 -9.99 -8.99
CA CYS A 23 -5.38 -9.63 -8.01
C CYS A 23 -6.78 -9.85 -8.60
N ILE A 24 -7.65 -10.49 -7.82
CA ILE A 24 -9.05 -10.77 -8.18
C ILE A 24 -9.92 -10.26 -7.04
N LEU A 25 -10.87 -9.38 -7.34
CA LEU A 25 -11.94 -8.99 -6.42
C LEU A 25 -13.23 -9.67 -6.87
N ASN A 26 -13.81 -10.49 -6.00
CA ASN A 26 -15.09 -11.14 -6.19
C ASN A 26 -16.08 -10.50 -5.22
N ARG A 27 -17.18 -9.98 -5.77
CA ARG A 27 -18.28 -9.43 -4.98
C ARG A 27 -19.48 -10.37 -5.05
N THR A 28 -19.80 -10.97 -3.91
CA THR A 28 -21.01 -11.75 -3.67
C THR A 28 -22.12 -10.83 -3.17
N ALA A 29 -23.37 -11.31 -3.09
CA ALA A 29 -24.49 -10.51 -2.59
C ALA A 29 -24.34 -10.04 -1.13
N ARG A 30 -23.49 -10.70 -0.33
CA ARG A 30 -23.31 -10.40 1.11
C ARG A 30 -21.89 -10.00 1.49
N HIS A 31 -20.92 -10.36 0.68
CA HIS A 31 -19.51 -10.26 1.03
C HIS A 31 -18.68 -9.84 -0.17
N THR A 32 -17.60 -9.14 0.13
CA THR A 32 -16.58 -8.76 -0.83
C THR A 32 -15.30 -9.51 -0.47
N VAL A 33 -14.70 -10.14 -1.47
CA VAL A 33 -13.55 -11.03 -1.31
C VAL A 33 -12.47 -10.61 -2.29
N ALA A 34 -11.30 -10.23 -1.80
CA ALA A 34 -10.12 -9.99 -2.62
C ALA A 34 -9.11 -11.13 -2.45
N GLN A 35 -8.50 -11.55 -3.55
CA GLN A 35 -7.54 -12.64 -3.58
C GLN A 35 -6.37 -12.29 -4.49
N VAL A 36 -5.17 -12.69 -4.10
CA VAL A 36 -3.99 -12.70 -4.97
C VAL A 36 -3.74 -14.13 -5.39
N VAL A 37 -3.82 -14.37 -6.69
CA VAL A 37 -3.61 -15.68 -7.31
C VAL A 37 -2.27 -15.69 -8.03
N HIS A 38 -1.44 -16.67 -7.73
CA HIS A 38 -0.23 -16.95 -8.49
C HIS A 38 -0.56 -17.87 -9.68
N CYS A 39 0.19 -17.75 -10.77
CA CYS A 39 -0.05 -18.51 -12.00
C CYS A 39 -0.03 -20.03 -11.81
N THR A 40 0.74 -20.54 -10.85
CA THR A 40 0.92 -21.99 -10.62
C THR A 40 0.37 -22.45 -9.26
N SER A 41 0.54 -21.66 -8.21
CA SER A 41 0.30 -22.09 -6.83
C SER A 41 -1.08 -21.72 -6.28
N GLY A 42 -1.98 -21.21 -7.14
CA GLY A 42 -3.33 -20.83 -6.72
C GLY A 42 -3.35 -19.57 -5.86
N VAL A 43 -4.27 -19.50 -4.88
CA VAL A 43 -4.47 -18.32 -4.03
C VAL A 43 -3.35 -18.22 -3.00
N VAL A 44 -2.54 -17.15 -3.08
CA VAL A 44 -1.43 -16.85 -2.16
C VAL A 44 -1.91 -16.02 -0.97
N LEU A 45 -2.75 -15.03 -1.25
CA LEU A 45 -3.34 -14.15 -0.24
C LEU A 45 -4.84 -14.06 -0.47
N SER A 46 -5.56 -13.94 0.63
CA SER A 46 -6.99 -13.59 0.65
C SER A 46 -7.21 -12.46 1.63
N ALA A 47 -8.22 -11.64 1.38
CA ALA A 47 -8.81 -10.71 2.33
C ALA A 47 -10.32 -10.67 2.05
N SER A 48 -11.13 -11.04 3.04
CA SER A 48 -12.58 -11.16 2.89
C SER A 48 -13.33 -10.45 4.01
N THR A 49 -14.46 -9.82 3.70
CA THR A 49 -15.41 -9.37 4.73
C THR A 49 -16.01 -10.50 5.55
N GLU A 50 -15.84 -11.76 5.15
CA GLU A 50 -16.22 -12.92 5.96
C GLU A 50 -15.31 -13.09 7.18
N GLU A 51 -14.10 -12.54 7.14
CA GLU A 51 -13.19 -12.56 8.28
C GLU A 51 -13.79 -11.74 9.43
N PRO A 52 -14.05 -12.33 10.62
CA PRO A 52 -14.71 -11.62 11.73
C PRO A 52 -13.93 -10.38 12.18
N SER A 53 -12.59 -10.44 12.07
CA SER A 53 -11.68 -9.34 12.38
C SER A 53 -11.92 -8.12 11.48
N ILE A 54 -12.40 -8.32 10.25
CA ILE A 54 -12.70 -7.26 9.29
C ILE A 54 -14.16 -6.85 9.47
N ASN A 55 -15.08 -7.81 9.42
CA ASN A 55 -16.52 -7.61 9.48
C ASN A 55 -16.97 -6.70 10.65
N LYS A 56 -16.39 -6.89 11.85
CA LYS A 56 -16.76 -6.12 13.04
C LYS A 56 -16.49 -4.60 12.95
N HIS A 57 -15.63 -4.18 12.02
CA HIS A 57 -15.27 -2.77 11.82
C HIS A 57 -16.00 -2.15 10.62
N LEU A 58 -16.74 -2.95 9.84
CA LEU A 58 -17.44 -2.50 8.65
C LEU A 58 -18.93 -2.28 8.97
N TYR A 59 -19.47 -1.17 8.49
CA TYR A 59 -20.90 -0.90 8.54
C TYR A 59 -21.68 -1.79 7.54
N SER A 60 -21.08 -2.04 6.37
CA SER A 60 -21.63 -2.89 5.31
C SER A 60 -20.50 -3.66 4.63
N ASN A 61 -20.82 -4.85 4.13
CA ASN A 61 -19.86 -5.78 3.53
C ASN A 61 -19.81 -5.70 1.99
N THR A 62 -20.70 -4.94 1.38
CA THR A 62 -20.87 -4.85 -0.09
C THR A 62 -20.61 -3.46 -0.67
N ASP A 63 -20.47 -2.47 0.20
CA ASP A 63 -20.38 -1.05 -0.18
C ASP A 63 -18.99 -0.70 -0.72
N THR A 64 -18.86 0.52 -1.25
CA THR A 64 -17.57 1.07 -1.69
C THR A 64 -16.54 1.10 -0.57
N SER A 65 -16.95 1.45 0.66
CA SER A 65 -16.11 1.45 1.85
C SER A 65 -15.59 0.06 2.22
N ALA A 66 -16.38 -0.99 1.99
CA ALA A 66 -15.95 -2.37 2.20
C ALA A 66 -14.80 -2.74 1.25
N ALA A 67 -14.95 -2.40 -0.03
CA ALA A 67 -13.92 -2.65 -1.03
C ALA A 67 -12.65 -1.83 -0.77
N GLU A 68 -12.79 -0.57 -0.37
CA GLU A 68 -11.66 0.28 0.03
C GLU A 68 -10.84 -0.36 1.17
N ASN A 69 -11.51 -0.76 2.25
CA ASN A 69 -10.88 -1.37 3.41
C ASN A 69 -10.23 -2.72 3.09
N ILE A 70 -10.87 -3.54 2.25
CA ILE A 70 -10.27 -4.78 1.75
C ILE A 70 -9.01 -4.48 0.93
N GLY A 71 -9.03 -3.44 0.09
CA GLY A 71 -7.88 -3.01 -0.69
C GLY A 71 -6.68 -2.66 0.21
N ARG A 72 -6.93 -1.90 1.29
CA ARG A 72 -5.91 -1.54 2.29
C ARG A 72 -5.32 -2.77 3.00
N ILE A 73 -6.19 -3.69 3.45
CA ILE A 73 -5.76 -4.90 4.16
C ILE A 73 -4.97 -5.83 3.24
N LEU A 74 -5.42 -6.01 2.00
CA LEU A 74 -4.71 -6.84 1.04
C LEU A 74 -3.34 -6.24 0.68
N ALA A 75 -3.26 -4.92 0.48
CA ALA A 75 -1.99 -4.24 0.24
C ALA A 75 -1.00 -4.44 1.40
N TYR A 76 -1.47 -4.28 2.64
CA TYR A 76 -0.66 -4.54 3.84
C TYR A 76 -0.16 -6.00 3.89
N ARG A 77 -1.04 -6.97 3.63
CA ARG A 77 -0.67 -8.40 3.56
C ARG A 77 0.36 -8.69 2.46
N CYS A 78 0.20 -8.07 1.29
CA CYS A 78 1.17 -8.18 0.19
C CYS A 78 2.54 -7.64 0.60
N GLN A 79 2.58 -6.50 1.30
CA GLN A 79 3.83 -5.90 1.74
C GLN A 79 4.54 -6.73 2.81
N CYS A 80 3.82 -7.28 3.78
CA CYS A 80 4.39 -8.18 4.78
C CYS A 80 5.02 -9.45 4.16
N LEU A 81 4.50 -9.90 3.02
CA LEU A 81 5.04 -11.04 2.27
C LEU A 81 6.08 -10.64 1.21
N GLY A 82 6.33 -9.34 1.01
CA GLY A 82 7.26 -8.85 -0.01
C GLY A 82 6.76 -8.96 -1.46
N ILE A 83 5.45 -9.04 -1.69
CA ILE A 83 4.85 -9.03 -3.03
C ILE A 83 4.68 -7.58 -3.48
N VAL A 84 5.52 -7.14 -4.43
CA VAL A 84 5.57 -5.74 -4.91
C VAL A 84 4.81 -5.54 -6.23
N SER A 85 4.67 -6.59 -7.06
CA SER A 85 4.04 -6.48 -8.38
C SER A 85 2.81 -7.39 -8.51
N LEU A 86 1.66 -6.81 -8.84
CA LEU A 86 0.40 -7.51 -9.09
C LEU A 86 -0.18 -7.11 -10.45
N PHE A 87 -0.74 -8.09 -11.16
CA PHE A 87 -1.51 -7.86 -12.37
C PHE A 87 -2.99 -7.62 -12.04
N PHE A 88 -3.56 -6.56 -12.59
CA PHE A 88 -4.99 -6.25 -12.46
C PHE A 88 -5.67 -6.42 -13.81
N ASP A 89 -6.65 -7.31 -13.86
CA ASP A 89 -7.40 -7.56 -15.09
C ASP A 89 -8.57 -6.57 -15.20
N ALA A 90 -8.29 -5.44 -15.85
CA ALA A 90 -9.22 -4.32 -16.00
C ALA A 90 -10.38 -4.59 -16.98
N VAL A 91 -10.37 -5.71 -17.70
CA VAL A 91 -11.36 -5.96 -18.77
C VAL A 91 -12.73 -6.33 -18.18
N LEU A 92 -12.77 -7.02 -17.04
CA LEU A 92 -14.02 -7.32 -16.33
C LEU A 92 -14.52 -6.16 -15.44
N SER A 93 -13.65 -5.23 -15.04
CA SER A 93 -14.04 -4.05 -14.27
C SER A 93 -14.72 -2.98 -15.15
N LYS A 94 -14.39 -2.89 -16.45
CA LYS A 94 -15.05 -1.97 -17.40
C LYS A 94 -16.47 -2.37 -17.78
N ILE A 95 -16.78 -3.68 -17.83
CA ILE A 95 -18.13 -4.19 -18.19
C ILE A 95 -19.17 -3.92 -17.09
N ARG A 96 -18.72 -3.75 -15.83
CA ARG A 96 -19.56 -3.35 -14.68
C ARG A 96 -19.22 -1.92 -14.26
N GLN A 97 -19.68 -0.93 -15.04
CA GLN A 97 -19.66 0.48 -14.63
C GLN A 97 -20.38 0.64 -13.27
N GLY A 98 -19.64 1.06 -12.23
CA GLY A 98 -20.18 1.35 -10.89
C GLY A 98 -19.18 1.24 -9.72
N TYR A 99 -18.29 2.23 -9.60
CA TYR A 99 -17.58 2.77 -8.41
C TYR A 99 -16.76 1.87 -7.45
N VAL A 100 -17.16 0.63 -7.16
CA VAL A 100 -16.54 -0.19 -6.09
C VAL A 100 -15.12 -0.64 -6.42
N TRP A 101 -14.89 -1.04 -7.67
CA TRP A 101 -13.57 -1.44 -8.15
C TRP A 101 -12.58 -0.29 -8.22
N ASP A 102 -13.08 0.92 -8.43
CA ASP A 102 -12.24 2.10 -8.58
C ASP A 102 -11.61 2.46 -7.24
N GLU A 103 -12.40 2.51 -6.16
CA GLU A 103 -11.88 2.81 -4.83
C GLU A 103 -10.90 1.73 -4.34
N PHE A 104 -11.23 0.45 -4.58
CA PHE A 104 -10.32 -0.66 -4.30
C PHE A 104 -8.99 -0.53 -5.05
N TYR A 105 -9.04 -0.22 -6.35
CA TYR A 105 -7.86 -0.05 -7.19
C TYR A 105 -7.04 1.17 -6.77
N HIS A 106 -7.69 2.29 -6.45
CA HIS A 106 -7.05 3.50 -5.96
C HIS A 106 -6.23 3.24 -4.69
N ARG A 107 -6.75 2.43 -3.75
CA ARG A 107 -6.02 2.08 -2.53
C ARG A 107 -4.87 1.12 -2.72
N MET A 108 -4.88 0.32 -3.79
CA MET A 108 -3.92 -0.77 -3.98
C MET A 108 -2.81 -0.45 -4.99
N VAL A 109 -3.09 0.33 -6.04
CA VAL A 109 -2.21 0.44 -7.22
C VAL A 109 -1.69 1.85 -7.47
N LYS A 110 -2.50 2.87 -7.22
CA LYS A 110 -2.05 4.21 -7.55
C LYS A 110 -1.09 4.68 -6.51
N PRO A 111 -0.07 5.38 -7.00
CA PRO A 111 0.70 6.09 -6.07
C PRO A 111 0.65 7.63 -6.43
N LYS A 112 0.23 8.37 -5.40
CA LYS A 112 0.71 9.70 -4.98
C LYS A 112 1.31 9.57 -3.56
N ASP A 113 2.03 8.53 -3.10
CA ASP A 113 2.54 7.30 -3.73
C ASP A 113 2.75 6.11 -2.77
N MET A 114 1.81 5.91 -1.84
CA MET A 114 1.94 4.91 -0.77
C MET A 114 0.55 4.38 -0.38
N ALA A 115 0.45 3.18 0.20
CA ALA A 115 -0.78 2.83 0.92
C ALA A 115 -1.09 3.96 1.92
N ALA A 116 -2.35 4.32 2.17
CA ALA A 116 -2.65 5.53 2.99
C ALA A 116 -1.84 5.59 4.31
N TRP A 117 -1.60 4.44 4.93
CA TRP A 117 -0.75 4.29 6.11
C TRP A 117 0.75 4.47 5.82
N GLN A 118 1.27 4.06 4.65
CA GLN A 118 2.65 4.36 4.26
C GLN A 118 2.83 5.88 4.03
N VAL A 119 1.83 6.60 3.48
CA VAL A 119 1.91 8.07 3.33
C VAL A 119 2.00 8.73 4.71
N GLU A 120 1.20 8.27 5.67
CA GLU A 120 1.24 8.72 7.07
C GLU A 120 2.60 8.41 7.72
N GLN A 121 3.15 7.21 7.52
CA GLN A 121 4.46 6.84 8.07
C GLN A 121 5.61 7.66 7.46
N ASP A 122 5.58 7.94 6.15
CA ASP A 122 6.60 8.75 5.48
C ASP A 122 6.46 10.23 5.86
N GLN A 123 5.25 10.75 6.06
CA GLN A 123 5.02 12.07 6.64
C GLN A 123 5.55 12.17 8.06
N ILE A 124 5.24 11.20 8.94
CA ILE A 124 5.76 11.14 10.31
C ILE A 124 7.29 11.06 10.30
N PHE A 125 7.87 10.25 9.40
CA PHE A 125 9.31 10.12 9.25
C PHE A 125 9.96 11.43 8.77
N THR A 126 9.38 12.09 7.77
CA THR A 126 9.88 13.37 7.21
C THR A 126 9.76 14.50 8.24
N GLU A 127 8.68 14.57 9.01
CA GLU A 127 8.49 15.53 10.10
C GLU A 127 9.49 15.32 11.24
N ASN A 128 9.77 14.07 11.62
CA ASN A 128 10.77 13.74 12.63
C ASN A 128 12.20 14.05 12.14
N LEU A 129 12.52 13.71 10.88
CA LEU A 129 13.81 14.06 10.27
C LEU A 129 14.00 15.57 10.16
N GLY A 130 12.93 16.31 9.84
CA GLY A 130 12.93 17.78 9.81
C GLY A 130 13.18 18.41 11.18
N LYS A 131 12.60 17.84 12.25
CA LYS A 131 12.87 18.26 13.64
C LYS A 131 14.35 18.06 14.00
N ASP A 132 14.93 16.90 13.70
CA ASP A 132 16.35 16.62 13.99
C ASP A 132 17.30 17.62 13.30
N ILE A 133 17.00 18.01 12.05
CA ILE A 133 17.80 19.00 11.31
C ILE A 133 17.66 20.40 11.92
N SER A 134 16.44 20.80 12.30
CA SER A 134 16.19 22.09 12.94
C SER A 134 16.87 22.22 14.31
N GLU A 135 16.87 21.16 15.11
CA GLU A 135 17.56 21.11 16.40
C GLU A 135 19.07 21.20 16.22
N LYS A 136 19.64 20.50 15.22
CA LYS A 136 21.07 20.60 14.88
C LYS A 136 21.48 21.98 14.37
N LEU A 137 20.63 22.64 13.59
CA LEU A 137 20.86 24.02 13.15
C LEU A 137 20.79 24.99 14.33
N ALA A 138 19.81 24.82 15.22
CA ALA A 138 19.70 25.62 16.44
C ALA A 138 20.88 25.38 17.40
N GLU A 139 21.41 24.15 17.47
CA GLU A 139 22.64 23.83 18.21
C GLU A 139 23.87 24.50 17.58
N ALA A 140 23.94 24.59 16.25
CA ALA A 140 25.04 25.24 15.53
C ALA A 140 24.97 26.78 15.55
N GLU A 141 23.76 27.34 15.65
CA GLU A 141 23.52 28.78 15.82
C GLU A 141 23.73 29.27 17.25
N LYS A 142 23.83 28.36 18.24
CA LYS A 142 24.33 28.75 19.57
C LYS A 142 25.71 29.35 19.35
N PRO A 143 25.93 30.63 19.67
CA PRO A 143 27.23 31.25 19.48
C PRO A 143 28.23 30.41 20.27
N ALA A 144 29.25 29.89 19.57
CA ALA A 144 30.30 29.10 20.20
C ALA A 144 30.76 29.85 21.45
N GLU A 145 30.63 29.23 22.62
CA GLU A 145 31.08 29.85 23.86
C GLU A 145 32.54 30.25 23.65
N VAL A 146 32.78 31.56 23.59
CA VAL A 146 34.12 32.08 23.42
C VAL A 146 34.85 31.70 24.70
N TYR A 147 35.69 30.69 24.61
CA TYR A 147 36.55 30.30 25.72
C TYR A 147 37.56 31.41 25.93
N ILE A 148 37.26 32.31 26.88
CA ILE A 148 38.13 33.40 27.29
C ILE A 148 39.06 32.82 28.37
N PRO A 149 40.36 32.63 28.10
CA PRO A 149 41.31 32.12 29.08
C PRO A 149 41.35 33.07 30.29
N GLU A 150 41.50 32.53 31.50
CA GLU A 150 41.47 33.32 32.74
C GLU A 150 42.47 34.47 32.75
N LYS A 151 43.66 34.28 32.15
CA LYS A 151 44.70 35.31 31.98
C LYS A 151 44.28 36.55 31.19
N TRP A 152 43.14 36.52 30.49
CA TRP A 152 42.59 37.62 29.69
C TRP A 152 41.33 38.24 30.30
N ARG A 153 40.88 37.79 31.47
CA ARG A 153 39.86 38.50 32.26
C ARG A 153 40.56 39.62 33.02
N LEU A 154 40.17 40.86 32.77
CA LEU A 154 40.58 42.00 33.57
C LEU A 154 39.82 41.94 34.90
N GLU A 155 40.54 42.02 36.02
CA GLU A 155 39.96 42.19 37.37
C GLU A 155 39.21 43.52 37.51
#